data_AF-A0A803TSP6-F1
#
_entry.id   AF-A0A803TSP6-F1
#
_cell.length_a   1.000
_cell.length_b   1.000
_cell.length_c   1.000
_cell.angle_alpha   90.00
_cell.angle_beta   90.00
_cell.angle_gamma   90.00
#
_symmetry.space_group_name_H-M   'P 1'
#
loop_
_entity.id
_entity.type
_entity.pdbx_description
1 polymer ?
#
loop_
_entity_poly.entity_id
_entity_poly.type
_entity_poly.pdbx_seq_one_letter_code
_entity_poly.pdbx_strand_id
1 'polypeptide(L)'
;MFEIKKICCIGAGYVGGPTCSVIAHMCPKIKVTVVDVNESRINAWNSDTLPIYEVNNLFNSNTFSPFPCICLVMSWCLLLETSAKMHAFIEHVVVVNHIDSSFFLQ
;
A
#
# COMPACT_ATOMS: atom_id res chain seq x y z
N MET A 1 21.89 -1.52 19.45
CA MET A 1 20.46 -1.51 19.06
C MET A 1 20.41 -1.36 17.54
N PHE A 2 19.58 -2.14 16.85
CA PHE A 2 19.48 -2.11 15.38
C PHE A 2 18.29 -1.24 14.96
N GLU A 3 18.51 -0.31 14.03
CA GLU A 3 17.47 0.57 13.49
C GLU A 3 17.18 0.23 12.04
N ILE A 4 15.89 0.02 11.73
CA ILE A 4 15.44 -0.18 10.36
C ILE A 4 15.30 1.19 9.69
N LYS A 5 16.04 1.39 8.58
CA LYS A 5 15.99 2.63 7.80
C LYS A 5 15.26 2.47 6.46
N LYS A 6 15.11 1.23 5.97
CA LYS A 6 14.59 0.92 4.64
C LYS A 6 13.68 -0.30 4.72
N ILE A 7 12.52 -0.22 4.07
CA ILE A 7 11.55 -1.32 3.96
C ILE A 7 11.27 -1.52 2.47
N CYS A 8 11.35 -2.77 2.02
CA CYS A 8 10.95 -3.19 0.69
C CYS A 8 9.73 -4.12 0.80
N CYS A 9 8.67 -3.80 0.08
CA CYS A 9 7.47 -4.63 0.00
C CYS A 9 7.30 -5.15 -1.42
N ILE A 10 7.24 -6.47 -1.57
CA ILE A 10 7.02 -7.13 -2.86
C ILE A 10 5.52 -7.43 -2.98
N GLY A 11 4.87 -6.73 -3.91
CA GLY A 11 3.45 -6.79 -4.22
C GLY A 11 2.73 -5.47 -3.92
N ALA A 12 2.44 -4.69 -4.96
CA ALA A 12 1.68 -3.44 -4.87
C ALA A 12 0.16 -3.70 -4.91
N GLY A 13 -0.29 -4.80 -4.30
CA GLY A 13 -1.69 -5.20 -4.29
C GLY A 13 -2.47 -4.58 -3.13
N TYR A 14 -3.65 -5.16 -2.90
CA TYR A 14 -4.59 -4.72 -1.87
C TYR A 14 -3.98 -4.62 -0.46
N VAL A 15 -3.06 -5.51 -0.09
CA VAL A 15 -2.46 -5.52 1.25
C VAL A 15 -1.18 -4.69 1.28
N GLY A 16 -0.25 -4.96 0.36
CA GLY A 16 1.09 -4.38 0.37
C GLY A 16 1.08 -2.86 0.19
N GLY A 17 0.27 -2.35 -0.73
CA GLY A 17 0.15 -0.92 -0.99
C GLY A 17 -0.31 -0.12 0.22
N PRO A 18 -1.55 -0.33 0.73
CA PRO A 18 -2.06 0.42 1.88
C PRO A 18 -1.20 0.28 3.14
N THR A 19 -0.71 -0.93 3.43
CA THR A 19 0.15 -1.16 4.61
C THR A 19 1.42 -0.33 4.52
N CYS A 20 2.07 -0.29 3.36
CA CYS A 20 3.30 0.46 3.16
C CYS A 20 3.08 1.98 3.16
N SER A 21 1.96 2.45 2.62
CA SER A 21 1.54 3.84 2.70
C SER A 21 1.39 4.31 4.15
N VAL A 22 0.74 3.52 4.99
CA VAL A 22 0.59 3.84 6.43
C VAL A 22 1.95 3.86 7.14
N ILE A 23 2.83 2.89 6.86
CA ILE A 23 4.17 2.84 7.47
C ILE A 23 4.99 4.08 7.08
N ALA A 24 4.99 4.46 5.79
CA ALA A 24 5.73 5.62 5.31
C ALA A 24 5.24 6.92 5.96
N HIS A 25 3.93 7.06 6.17
CA HIS A 25 3.35 8.22 6.83
C HIS A 25 3.67 8.29 8.33
N MET A 26 3.51 7.16 9.04
CA MET A 26 3.72 7.11 10.50
C MET A 26 5.21 7.14 10.87
N CYS A 27 6.09 6.70 9.95
CA CYS A 27 7.52 6.60 10.17
C CYS A 27 8.30 7.34 9.06
N PRO A 28 8.31 8.68 9.03
CA PRO A 28 8.91 9.46 7.94
C PRO A 28 10.44 9.31 7.83
N LYS A 29 11.10 8.73 8.84
CA LYS A 29 12.54 8.42 8.83
C LYS A 29 12.86 7.13 8.07
N ILE A 30 11.86 6.31 7.77
CA ILE A 30 12.02 5.01 7.12
C ILE A 30 11.62 5.18 5.66
N LYS A 31 12.54 4.83 4.75
CA LYS A 31 12.22 4.79 3.31
C LYS A 31 11.47 3.50 3.00
N VAL A 32 10.23 3.63 2.53
CA VAL A 32 9.41 2.49 2.11
C VAL A 32 9.37 2.43 0.59
N THR A 33 9.65 1.26 0.04
CA THR A 33 9.56 1.01 -1.40
C THR A 33 8.66 -0.19 -1.66
N VAL A 34 7.69 -0.02 -2.55
CA VAL A 34 6.78 -1.07 -2.98
C VAL A 34 7.13 -1.46 -4.40
N VAL A 35 7.24 -2.76 -4.66
CA VAL A 35 7.62 -3.28 -5.97
C VAL A 35 6.59 -4.27 -6.49
N ASP A 36 6.32 -4.26 -7.79
CA ASP A 36 5.37 -5.18 -8.43
C ASP A 36 5.76 -5.41 -9.89
N VAL A 37 5.68 -6.66 -10.34
CA VAL A 37 5.99 -7.04 -11.73
C VAL A 37 5.02 -6.41 -12.73
N ASN A 38 3.80 -6.08 -12.30
CA ASN A 38 2.80 -5.49 -13.16
C ASN A 38 3.03 -3.98 -13.34
N GLU A 39 3.57 -3.61 -14.50
CA GLU A 39 3.92 -2.22 -14.82
C GLU A 39 2.69 -1.30 -14.81
N SER A 40 1.56 -1.75 -15.36
CA SER A 40 0.31 -1.00 -15.36
C SER A 40 -0.16 -0.69 -13.94
N ARG A 41 0.05 -1.62 -12.99
CA ARG A 41 -0.29 -1.41 -11.57
C ARG A 41 0.62 -0.37 -10.94
N ILE A 42 1.93 -0.45 -11.18
CA ILE A 42 2.91 0.53 -10.69
C ILE A 42 2.61 1.93 -11.25
N ASN A 43 2.30 2.02 -12.54
CA ASN A 43 1.92 3.28 -13.18
C ASN A 43 0.63 3.84 -12.58
N ALA A 44 -0.36 3.00 -12.26
CA ALA A 44 -1.57 3.43 -11.57
C ALA A 44 -1.25 3.97 -10.16
N TRP A 45 -0.37 3.32 -9.39
CA TRP A 45 0.07 3.83 -8.08
C TRP A 45 0.79 5.16 -8.14
N ASN A 46 1.53 5.42 -9.22
CA ASN A 46 2.23 6.69 -9.47
C ASN A 46 1.36 7.73 -10.18
N SER A 47 0.07 7.44 -10.41
CA SER A 47 -0.87 8.34 -11.08
C SER A 47 -1.88 8.95 -10.10
N ASP A 48 -2.68 9.89 -10.58
CA ASP A 48 -3.80 10.47 -9.82
C ASP A 48 -4.94 9.47 -9.59
N THR A 49 -4.91 8.28 -10.21
CA THR A 49 -5.94 7.24 -10.07
C THR A 49 -5.34 5.95 -9.53
N LEU A 50 -5.56 5.69 -8.24
CA LEU A 50 -5.02 4.50 -7.58
C LEU A 50 -5.67 3.21 -8.11
N PRO A 51 -4.91 2.09 -8.21
CA PRO A 51 -5.43 0.82 -8.71
C PRO A 51 -6.34 0.09 -7.72
N ILE A 52 -6.52 0.64 -6.51
CA ILE A 52 -7.38 0.09 -5.47
C ILE A 52 -8.59 1.01 -5.33
N TYR A 53 -9.75 0.53 -5.75
CA TYR A 53 -11.04 1.14 -5.47
C TYR A 53 -11.82 0.19 -4.56
N GLU A 54 -11.91 0.54 -3.28
CA GLU A 54 -12.82 -0.12 -2.36
C GLU A 54 -14.25 0.32 -2.71
N VAL A 55 -14.99 -0.57 -3.36
CA VAL A 55 -16.41 -0.34 -3.59
C VAL A 55 -17.11 -0.57 -2.24
N ASN A 56 -17.61 0.52 -1.64
CA ASN A 56 -18.39 0.50 -0.39
C ASN A 56 -19.64 -0.43 -0.42
N ASN A 57 -19.95 -1.06 -1.54
CA ASN A 57 -21.08 -2.01 -1.68
C ASN A 57 -20.78 -3.43 -1.17
N LEU A 58 -19.55 -3.76 -0.75
CA LEU A 58 -19.27 -5.04 -0.09
C LEU A 58 -19.81 -5.12 1.35
N PHE A 59 -20.36 -4.02 1.88
CA PHE A 59 -21.03 -3.99 3.18
C PHE A 59 -22.56 -4.08 3.10
N ASN A 60 -23.14 -4.41 1.93
CA ASN A 60 -24.55 -4.74 1.89
C ASN A 60 -24.77 -6.22 2.23
N SER A 61 -24.91 -6.49 3.53
CA SER A 61 -25.45 -7.70 4.18
C SER A 61 -25.02 -9.09 3.65
N ASN A 62 -24.34 -9.85 4.53
CA ASN A 62 -24.28 -11.32 4.55
C ASN A 62 -23.29 -12.10 3.64
N THR A 63 -22.20 -11.52 3.15
CA THR A 63 -21.06 -12.33 2.64
C THR A 63 -19.83 -12.16 3.52
N PHE A 64 -19.79 -12.96 4.60
CA PHE A 64 -18.61 -13.13 5.43
C PHE A 64 -17.53 -13.84 4.59
N SER A 65 -16.54 -13.11 4.08
CA SER A 65 -15.32 -13.72 3.58
C SER A 65 -14.68 -14.53 4.73
N PRO A 66 -14.28 -15.80 4.53
CA PRO A 66 -13.91 -16.72 5.60
C PRO A 66 -12.51 -16.46 6.18
N PHE A 67 -11.95 -15.26 5.99
CA PHE A 67 -10.65 -14.87 6.53
C PHE A 67 -10.81 -13.88 7.69
N PRO A 68 -11.03 -14.36 8.93
CA PRO A 68 -11.29 -13.51 10.10
C PRO A 68 -10.13 -12.56 10.46
N CYS A 69 -8.89 -12.85 10.02
CA CYS A 69 -7.75 -11.97 10.24
C CYS A 69 -7.69 -10.76 9.29
N ILE A 70 -8.35 -10.83 8.13
CA ILE A 70 -8.41 -9.72 7.18
C ILE A 70 -9.36 -8.63 7.70
N CYS A 71 -10.51 -9.00 8.29
CA CYS A 71 -11.50 -8.03 8.77
C CYS A 71 -10.98 -6.99 9.79
N LEU A 72 -9.97 -7.30 10.62
CA LEU A 72 -9.43 -6.32 11.57
C LEU A 72 -8.45 -5.33 10.94
N VAL A 73 -7.67 -5.74 9.94
CA VAL A 73 -6.84 -4.83 9.13
C VAL A 73 -7.74 -4.00 8.19
N MET A 74 -8.80 -4.61 7.67
CA MET A 74 -9.83 -3.92 6.89
C MET A 74 -10.58 -2.89 7.71
N SER A 75 -10.91 -3.14 8.98
CA SER A 75 -11.65 -2.17 9.80
C SER A 75 -10.85 -0.88 10.06
N TRP A 76 -9.51 -0.96 10.06
CA TRP A 76 -8.63 0.22 10.09
C TRP A 76 -8.37 0.82 8.69
N CYS A 77 -8.31 0.00 7.62
CA CYS A 77 -8.29 0.49 6.24
C CYS A 77 -9.63 1.11 5.80
N LEU A 78 -10.75 0.73 6.41
CA LEU A 78 -12.06 1.31 6.17
C LEU A 78 -12.20 2.70 6.81
N LEU A 79 -11.44 3.01 7.86
CA LEU A 79 -11.34 4.38 8.40
C LEU A 79 -10.42 5.28 7.54
N LEU A 80 -9.70 4.71 6.57
CA LEU A 80 -9.09 5.45 5.45
C LEU A 80 -10.12 5.66 4.33
N GLU A 81 -11.33 6.09 4.70
CA GLU A 81 -12.34 6.58 3.78
C GLU A 81 -11.71 7.62 2.83
N THR A 82 -11.90 7.38 1.53
CA THR A 82 -11.53 8.15 0.33
C THR A 82 -10.10 7.94 -0.18
N SER A 83 -9.99 7.54 -1.45
CA SER A 83 -8.71 7.45 -2.18
C SER A 83 -7.88 8.73 -2.11
N ALA A 84 -8.52 9.88 -1.80
CA ALA A 84 -7.87 11.17 -1.58
C ALA A 84 -6.89 11.17 -0.38
N LYS A 85 -7.21 10.50 0.74
CA LYS A 85 -6.25 10.39 1.85
C LYS A 85 -5.11 9.45 1.51
N MET A 86 -5.41 8.40 0.74
CA MET A 86 -4.42 7.43 0.29
C MET A 86 -3.38 8.05 -0.64
N HIS A 87 -3.79 8.96 -1.53
CA HIS A 87 -2.88 9.79 -2.32
C HIS A 87 -1.86 10.55 -1.46
N ALA A 88 -2.32 11.19 -0.37
CA ALA A 88 -1.43 11.91 0.55
C ALA A 88 -0.41 11.00 1.25
N PHE A 89 -0.69 9.70 1.39
CA PHE A 89 0.25 8.74 1.99
C PHE A 89 1.23 8.14 0.98
N ILE A 90 0.89 8.14 -0.30
CA ILE A 90 1.75 7.60 -1.37
C ILE A 90 2.90 8.55 -1.69
N GLU A 91 2.79 9.85 -1.43
CA GLU A 91 3.89 10.81 -1.64
C GLU A 91 5.19 10.41 -0.90
N HIS A 92 5.08 9.60 0.15
CA HIS A 92 6.21 9.10 0.94
C HIS A 92 6.66 7.67 0.56
N VAL A 93 6.01 7.05 -0.43
CA VAL A 93 6.30 5.69 -0.89
C VAL A 93 6.90 5.74 -2.29
N VAL A 94 8.02 5.05 -2.47
CA VAL A 94 8.58 4.85 -3.82
C VAL A 94 7.97 3.58 -4.40
N VAL A 95 7.30 3.66 -5.56
CA VAL A 95 6.65 2.50 -6.19
C VAL A 95 7.33 2.20 -7.52
N VAL A 96 8.00 1.04 -7.64
CA VAL A 96 8.84 0.68 -8.80
C VAL A 96 8.52 -0.69 -9.38
N ASN A 97 8.72 -0.86 -10.69
CA ASN A 97 8.36 -2.09 -11.39
C ASN A 97 9.41 -3.21 -11.27
N HIS A 98 10.68 -2.87 -11.09
CA HIS A 98 11.77 -3.84 -10.94
C HIS A 98 12.66 -3.52 -9.74
N ILE A 99 13.13 -4.58 -9.07
CA ILE A 99 14.21 -4.49 -8.10
C ILE A 99 15.51 -4.61 -8.88
N ASP A 100 16.10 -3.48 -9.27
CA ASP A 100 17.43 -3.46 -9.87
C ASP A 100 18.53 -3.36 -8.80
N SER A 101 19.79 -3.59 -9.19
CA SER A 101 20.95 -3.44 -8.29
C SER A 101 21.06 -2.03 -7.67
N SER A 102 20.50 -1.01 -8.33
CA SER A 102 20.37 0.35 -7.82
C SER A 102 19.43 0.47 -6.60
N PHE A 103 18.50 -0.47 -6.42
CA PHE A 103 17.58 -0.53 -5.28
C PHE A 103 18.32 -0.76 -3.95
N PHE A 104 19.35 -1.62 -3.97
CA PHE A 104 20.16 -1.91 -2.79
C PHE A 104 21.14 -0.78 -2.43
N LEU A 105 21.39 0.13 -3.38
CA LEU A 105 22.31 1.26 -3.22
C LEU A 105 21.61 2.54 -2.72
N GLN A 106 20.29 2.65 -2.89
CA GLN A 106 19.47 3.75 -2.39
C GLN A 106 19.02 3.54 -0.96
#